data_AF-A0A962TVA1-F1
#
_entry.id   AF-A0A962TVA1-F1
#
_cell.length_a   1.000
_cell.length_b   1.000
_cell.length_c   1.000
_cell.angle_alpha   90.00
_cell.angle_beta   90.00
_cell.angle_gamma   90.00
#
_symmetry.space_group_name_H-M   'P 1'
#
loop_
_entity.id
_entity.type
_entity.pdbx_description
1 polymer ?
#
loop_
_entity_poly.entity_id
_entity_poly.type
_entity_poly.pdbx_seq_one_letter_code
_entity_poly.pdbx_strand_id
1 'polypeptide(L)'
;MAEPDLPRFAHFEGEKVTSLYDLYTRHAEVARDIHQDSLRRFTGNNALTVDLVRESPIVPENADETIRHMQEYDVVSVSSGVAIGSVLHSSGVAGLELADKYRHVFAEQDMPVYVVAAGNEGLSKQTVMARVADFARNSLVVGEANMNSGSPYVEEHSSRINPTVTSDSPFNRGERYQFYNVSPSLEGHEDLIREWIIDKEIDAAFEAYKVEHKDENLDDRALSMAYLEISRNKHHELEETEEGRARVKAQVDGYMANPETLHSQIMAEFRQNRAIDANGYVTDLDGTSFSAPEQAGYISGALYEQTQREENNRPILTKDEITTLAKMATTDTTAREGQTDPMYSHTNADGQTFVAGGGHGVFQPQMFRALLDEAYKRIETNPDIDRNSVTAVMSGNVGANHKGTDPVTLRSNLPEGSNMVIDRMRLDLTYSVNGSVPHEATIKPSGAEPYMVGLQEATSSSMFTGWSRDEYHFGEGLRAGQNWEVSMPRGKDATVRDAQITVYGYNQGGLMDQMMDYSKELAAKMAPKPEVDPAAPALDNAIDQSIPPENRLTADPPPGPR
;
A
#
# COMPACT_ATOMS: atom_id res chain seq x y z
N MET A 1 39.11 -7.35 -18.09
CA MET A 1 37.67 -7.61 -17.90
C MET A 1 37.11 -6.34 -17.28
N ALA A 2 35.91 -5.91 -17.69
CA ALA A 2 35.19 -4.94 -16.88
C ALA A 2 34.78 -5.64 -15.57
N GLU A 3 34.57 -4.87 -14.51
CA GLU A 3 33.74 -5.34 -13.39
C GLU A 3 32.29 -5.40 -13.89
N PRO A 4 31.47 -6.36 -13.43
CA PRO A 4 30.05 -6.37 -13.79
C PRO A 4 29.39 -5.11 -13.21
N ASP A 5 28.54 -4.45 -14.00
CA ASP A 5 27.70 -3.37 -13.49
C ASP A 5 26.71 -3.97 -12.48
N LEU A 6 26.98 -3.74 -11.19
CA LEU A 6 26.10 -4.19 -10.11
C LEU A 6 24.80 -3.37 -10.14
N PRO A 7 23.63 -3.99 -9.90
CA PRO A 7 22.37 -3.30 -9.90
C PRO A 7 22.35 -2.19 -8.84
N ARG A 8 21.88 -1.00 -9.23
CA ARG A 8 21.85 0.19 -8.37
C ARG A 8 20.51 0.26 -7.65
N PHE A 9 20.53 0.61 -6.37
CA PHE A 9 19.34 0.67 -5.51
C PHE A 9 19.20 2.05 -4.87
N ALA A 10 17.98 2.58 -4.83
CA ALA A 10 17.71 3.89 -4.25
C ALA A 10 16.48 3.95 -3.34
N HIS A 11 16.51 4.95 -2.46
CA HIS A 11 15.37 5.49 -1.78
C HIS A 11 15.18 6.95 -2.24
N PHE A 12 14.00 7.27 -2.76
CA PHE A 12 13.61 8.61 -3.23
C PHE A 12 12.58 9.19 -2.27
N GLU A 13 12.91 10.29 -1.60
CA GLU A 13 11.98 11.02 -0.74
C GLU A 13 12.18 12.53 -0.88
N GLY A 14 11.07 13.25 -0.98
CA GLY A 14 11.07 14.70 -1.18
C GLY A 14 11.28 15.46 0.11
N GLU A 15 12.52 15.81 0.41
CA GLU A 15 12.82 16.62 1.59
C GLU A 15 12.35 18.06 1.43
N LYS A 16 11.25 18.38 2.11
CA LYS A 16 10.84 19.76 2.38
C LYS A 16 10.73 19.94 3.89
N VAL A 17 11.74 20.57 4.49
CA VAL A 17 11.67 21.01 5.88
C VAL A 17 10.62 22.12 5.98
N THR A 18 9.43 21.79 6.46
CA THR A 18 8.28 22.69 6.63
C THR A 18 7.98 23.04 8.09
N SER A 19 8.49 22.25 9.03
CA SER A 19 8.38 22.47 10.47
C SER A 19 9.72 22.28 11.15
N LEU A 20 9.86 22.80 12.38
CA LEU A 20 11.02 22.50 13.21
C LEU A 20 11.13 20.99 13.53
N TYR A 21 10.01 20.25 13.60
CA TYR A 21 10.05 18.81 13.88
C TYR A 21 10.58 18.00 12.69
N ASP A 22 10.36 18.48 11.45
CA ASP A 22 10.87 17.83 10.23
C ASP A 22 12.41 17.81 10.24
N LEU A 23 13.03 18.91 10.66
CA LEU A 23 14.49 19.06 10.78
C LEU A 23 15.12 18.06 11.77
N TYR A 24 14.36 17.64 12.79
CA TYR A 24 14.77 16.62 13.75
C TYR A 24 14.42 15.20 13.32
N THR A 25 13.69 15.01 12.23
CA THR A 25 13.13 13.73 11.82
C THR A 25 13.93 13.12 10.67
N ARG A 26 14.51 11.94 10.88
CA ARG A 26 15.31 11.19 9.90
C ARG A 26 14.47 10.23 9.06
N HIS A 27 13.34 10.70 8.53
CA HIS A 27 12.35 9.82 7.89
C HIS A 27 12.93 9.13 6.65
N ALA A 28 13.41 9.92 5.69
CA ALA A 28 14.07 9.45 4.47
C ALA A 28 15.30 8.57 4.75
N GLU A 29 16.13 8.89 5.75
CA GLU A 29 17.27 8.04 6.10
C GLU A 29 16.82 6.72 6.73
N VAL A 30 15.81 6.70 7.61
CA VAL A 30 15.30 5.47 8.21
C VAL A 30 14.63 4.58 7.17
N ALA A 31 13.84 5.14 6.28
CA ALA A 31 13.26 4.43 5.14
C ALA A 31 14.35 3.80 4.25
N ARG A 32 15.40 4.56 3.91
CA ARG A 32 16.59 4.03 3.23
C ARG A 32 17.27 2.94 4.05
N ASP A 33 17.56 3.18 5.33
CA ASP A 33 18.27 2.25 6.22
C ASP A 33 17.52 0.91 6.31
N ILE A 34 16.18 0.91 6.38
CA ILE A 34 15.33 -0.29 6.33
C ILE A 34 15.45 -1.05 5.00
N HIS A 35 15.41 -0.36 3.85
CA HIS A 35 15.64 -0.98 2.52
C HIS A 35 17.02 -1.65 2.49
N GLN A 36 18.05 -0.90 2.87
CA GLN A 36 19.43 -1.34 2.84
C GLN A 36 19.69 -2.54 3.76
N ASP A 37 19.16 -2.54 4.97
CA ASP A 37 19.39 -3.63 5.92
C ASP A 37 18.54 -4.86 5.60
N SER A 38 17.35 -4.70 4.98
CA SER A 38 16.58 -5.82 4.41
C SER A 38 17.29 -6.45 3.21
N LEU A 39 17.85 -5.63 2.30
CA LEU A 39 18.69 -6.05 1.18
C LEU A 39 19.92 -6.85 1.64
N ARG A 40 20.67 -6.32 2.61
CA ARG A 40 21.85 -6.99 3.19
C ARG A 40 21.49 -8.29 3.90
N ARG A 41 20.38 -8.30 4.65
CA ARG A 41 19.87 -9.48 5.37
C ARG A 41 19.43 -10.59 4.41
N PHE A 42 18.81 -10.25 3.29
CA PHE A 42 18.35 -11.20 2.28
C PHE A 42 19.51 -11.80 1.47
N THR A 43 20.46 -10.97 1.04
CA THR A 43 21.59 -11.38 0.19
C THR A 43 22.80 -11.93 0.97
N GLY A 44 22.89 -11.62 2.27
CA GLY A 44 24.10 -11.81 3.08
C GLY A 44 25.25 -10.86 2.73
N ASN A 45 25.08 -9.94 1.77
CA ASN A 45 26.15 -9.09 1.25
C ASN A 45 26.11 -7.68 1.88
N ASN A 46 26.87 -7.50 2.97
CA ASN A 46 27.01 -6.21 3.67
C ASN A 46 27.64 -5.08 2.84
N ALA A 47 28.26 -5.37 1.69
CA ALA A 47 28.85 -4.33 0.83
C ALA A 47 27.81 -3.61 -0.05
N LEU A 48 26.59 -4.14 -0.17
CA LEU A 48 25.52 -3.48 -0.92
C LEU A 48 25.07 -2.21 -0.20
N THR A 49 24.76 -1.18 -0.99
CA THR A 49 24.30 0.14 -0.55
C THR A 49 22.96 0.48 -1.19
N VAL A 50 22.21 1.36 -0.53
CA VAL A 50 21.05 2.03 -1.12
C VAL A 50 21.34 3.53 -1.08
N ASP A 51 21.24 4.19 -2.22
CA ASP A 51 21.46 5.63 -2.31
C ASP A 51 20.22 6.38 -1.78
N LEU A 52 20.41 7.50 -1.10
CA LEU A 52 19.32 8.38 -0.68
C LEU A 52 19.25 9.57 -1.66
N VAL A 53 18.21 9.59 -2.48
CA VAL A 53 17.96 10.63 -3.48
C VAL A 53 16.94 11.61 -2.90
N ARG A 54 17.42 12.77 -2.46
CA ARG A 54 16.62 13.86 -1.85
C ARG A 54 15.98 14.75 -2.93
N GLU A 55 15.31 14.11 -3.88
CA GLU A 55 14.52 14.76 -4.92
C GLU A 55 13.05 14.55 -4.58
N SER A 56 12.24 15.61 -4.57
CA SER A 56 10.78 15.47 -4.60
C SER A 56 10.41 14.66 -5.85
N PRO A 57 9.94 13.41 -5.71
CA PRO A 57 9.88 12.50 -6.83
C PRO A 57 8.78 12.93 -7.78
N ILE A 58 9.24 13.52 -8.88
CA ILE A 58 8.48 13.95 -10.05
C ILE A 58 7.48 15.07 -9.69
N VAL A 59 7.82 16.30 -10.08
CA VAL A 59 6.88 17.43 -10.24
C VAL A 59 6.92 17.86 -11.71
N PRO A 60 5.88 18.47 -12.30
CA PRO A 60 5.78 18.62 -13.76
C PRO A 60 6.85 19.54 -14.37
N GLU A 61 7.54 20.33 -13.54
CA GLU A 61 8.68 21.16 -13.89
C GLU A 61 10.02 20.41 -13.95
N ASN A 62 10.15 19.26 -13.26
CA ASN A 62 11.39 18.45 -13.21
C ASN A 62 11.18 16.98 -13.60
N ALA A 63 10.02 16.64 -14.19
CA ALA A 63 9.60 15.26 -14.37
C ALA A 63 10.61 14.43 -15.19
N ASP A 64 10.95 14.89 -16.39
CA ASP A 64 11.91 14.25 -17.29
C ASP A 64 13.29 14.05 -16.64
N GLU A 65 13.71 14.96 -15.75
CA GLU A 65 14.98 14.91 -15.03
C GLU A 65 14.94 13.90 -13.88
N THR A 66 13.89 13.93 -13.06
CA THR A 66 13.71 12.95 -11.98
C THR A 66 13.61 11.53 -12.54
N ILE A 67 12.87 11.35 -13.64
CA ILE A 67 12.69 10.05 -14.31
C ILE A 67 14.02 9.58 -14.90
N ARG A 68 14.80 10.47 -15.52
CA ARG A 68 16.17 10.19 -15.97
C ARG A 68 17.09 9.75 -14.82
N HIS A 69 16.95 10.31 -13.62
CA HIS A 69 17.67 9.82 -12.43
C HIS A 69 17.12 8.51 -11.89
N MET A 70 15.80 8.29 -11.84
CA MET A 70 15.19 7.02 -11.43
C MET A 70 15.62 5.85 -12.35
N GLN A 71 15.85 6.11 -13.64
CA GLN A 71 16.39 5.16 -14.62
C GLN A 71 17.83 4.75 -14.37
N GLU A 72 18.58 5.44 -13.52
CA GLU A 72 19.90 5.01 -13.09
C GLU A 72 19.87 3.87 -12.07
N TYR A 73 18.69 3.47 -11.58
CA TYR A 73 18.50 2.47 -10.54
C TYR A 73 17.62 1.31 -11.01
N ASP A 74 17.96 0.10 -10.57
CA ASP A 74 17.22 -1.14 -10.84
C ASP A 74 16.01 -1.33 -9.94
N VAL A 75 16.12 -0.88 -8.69
CA VAL A 75 15.02 -0.76 -7.74
C VAL A 75 15.05 0.61 -7.07
N VAL A 76 13.89 1.27 -7.06
CA VAL A 76 13.62 2.50 -6.34
C VAL A 76 12.59 2.20 -5.26
N SER A 77 12.78 2.74 -4.06
CA SER A 77 11.77 2.80 -3.00
C SER A 77 11.33 4.23 -2.76
N VAL A 78 10.08 4.46 -2.39
CA VAL A 78 9.56 5.79 -2.01
C VAL A 78 8.76 5.71 -0.72
N SER A 79 8.83 6.77 0.10
CA SER A 79 7.97 6.94 1.28
C SER A 79 7.54 8.38 1.51
N SER A 80 6.38 8.52 2.19
CA SER A 80 5.69 9.70 2.70
C SER A 80 5.40 10.88 1.75
N GLY A 81 4.18 11.44 1.82
CA GLY A 81 3.71 12.61 1.06
C GLY A 81 3.51 12.38 -0.45
N VAL A 82 4.40 11.57 -1.02
CA VAL A 82 4.42 11.05 -2.38
C VAL A 82 3.46 9.87 -2.45
N ALA A 83 2.22 10.15 -2.82
CA ALA A 83 1.55 9.17 -3.65
C ALA A 83 1.98 9.46 -5.09
N ILE A 84 2.22 8.40 -5.85
CA ILE A 84 2.33 8.44 -7.32
C ILE A 84 0.99 8.94 -7.96
N GLY A 85 -0.04 9.16 -7.13
CA GLY A 85 -1.28 9.90 -7.43
C GLY A 85 -1.55 11.20 -6.64
N SER A 86 -0.65 11.71 -5.77
CA SER A 86 -0.88 12.98 -5.03
C SER A 86 -0.43 14.23 -5.80
N VAL A 87 0.48 14.08 -6.77
CA VAL A 87 1.02 15.13 -7.67
C VAL A 87 -0.03 15.67 -8.68
N LEU A 88 -1.29 15.61 -8.28
CA LEU A 88 -2.45 15.44 -9.14
C LEU A 88 -3.74 15.94 -8.43
N HIS A 89 -3.70 16.16 -7.11
CA HIS A 89 -4.77 16.79 -6.32
C HIS A 89 -4.90 18.32 -6.54
N SER A 90 -3.90 18.98 -7.13
CA SER A 90 -3.84 20.44 -7.21
C SER A 90 -4.63 21.03 -8.40
N SER A 91 -5.85 21.49 -8.10
CA SER A 91 -6.60 22.48 -8.89
C SER A 91 -6.79 22.22 -10.40
N GLY A 92 -7.57 21.19 -10.74
CA GLY A 92 -8.64 21.22 -11.78
C GLY A 92 -8.31 21.47 -13.27
N VAL A 93 -7.13 21.98 -13.61
CA VAL A 93 -6.66 22.25 -14.99
C VAL A 93 -5.18 21.91 -15.10
N ALA A 94 -4.36 22.34 -14.13
CA ALA A 94 -2.92 22.03 -14.11
C ALA A 94 -2.66 20.51 -14.04
N GLY A 95 -3.47 19.77 -13.29
CA GLY A 95 -3.41 18.31 -13.14
C GLY A 95 -3.55 17.51 -14.44
N LEU A 96 -4.09 18.09 -15.52
CA LEU A 96 -4.25 17.40 -16.82
C LEU A 96 -2.97 17.43 -17.65
N GLU A 97 -2.32 18.59 -17.80
CA GLU A 97 -1.00 18.68 -18.46
C GLU A 97 0.05 17.84 -17.70
N LEU A 98 -0.11 17.78 -16.38
CA LEU A 98 0.57 16.86 -15.47
C LEU A 98 0.39 15.39 -15.86
N ALA A 99 -0.85 14.89 -15.85
CA ALA A 99 -1.17 13.51 -16.20
C ALA A 99 -0.73 13.15 -17.62
N ASP A 100 -0.91 14.08 -18.58
CA ASP A 100 -0.52 13.91 -19.98
C ASP A 100 1.00 13.78 -20.15
N LYS A 101 1.81 14.58 -19.44
CA LYS A 101 3.28 14.47 -19.45
C LYS A 101 3.75 13.14 -18.86
N TYR A 102 3.20 12.76 -17.70
CA TYR A 102 3.53 11.47 -17.08
C TYR A 102 3.17 10.30 -17.99
N ARG A 103 1.95 10.32 -18.57
CA ARG A 103 1.52 9.32 -19.57
C ARG A 103 2.51 9.24 -20.72
N HIS A 104 2.93 10.37 -21.29
CA HIS A 104 3.85 10.41 -22.42
C HIS A 104 5.22 9.83 -22.07
N VAL A 105 5.89 10.34 -21.03
CA VAL A 105 7.25 9.90 -20.66
C VAL A 105 7.26 8.42 -20.28
N PHE A 106 6.33 7.97 -19.44
CA PHE A 106 6.38 6.62 -18.90
C PHE A 106 5.80 5.53 -19.81
N ALA A 107 4.80 5.84 -20.66
CA ALA A 107 4.34 4.89 -21.66
C ALA A 107 5.38 4.67 -22.78
N GLU A 108 6.28 5.63 -23.00
CA GLU A 108 7.43 5.48 -23.91
C GLU A 108 8.65 4.81 -23.26
N GLN A 109 8.87 5.01 -21.96
CA GLN A 109 10.13 4.61 -21.28
C GLN A 109 10.05 3.32 -20.44
N ASP A 110 8.86 2.77 -20.21
CA ASP A 110 8.66 1.36 -19.82
C ASP A 110 9.44 0.93 -18.54
N MET A 111 8.99 1.25 -17.30
CA MET A 111 9.65 0.91 -16.00
C MET A 111 8.71 0.23 -14.96
N PRO A 112 8.88 -0.99 -14.40
CA PRO A 112 7.82 -1.66 -13.63
C PRO A 112 7.51 -1.01 -12.28
N VAL A 113 6.28 -1.18 -11.79
CA VAL A 113 5.90 -0.72 -10.44
C VAL A 113 5.18 -1.84 -9.66
N TYR A 114 5.57 -1.96 -8.40
CA TYR A 114 5.08 -2.87 -7.38
C TYR A 114 4.59 -2.03 -6.19
N VAL A 115 3.39 -2.30 -5.68
CA VAL A 115 2.73 -1.40 -4.71
C VAL A 115 2.59 -2.08 -3.34
N VAL A 116 2.89 -1.33 -2.27
CA VAL A 116 2.89 -1.84 -0.90
C VAL A 116 1.96 -1.02 -0.03
N ALA A 117 1.12 -1.71 0.74
CA ALA A 117 0.36 -1.15 1.84
C ALA A 117 0.97 -1.55 3.19
N ALA A 118 0.40 -1.01 4.26
CA ALA A 118 0.64 -1.44 5.63
C ALA A 118 -0.68 -1.33 6.40
N GLY A 119 -0.88 -2.23 7.35
CA GLY A 119 -1.89 -2.07 8.38
C GLY A 119 -1.24 -1.46 9.62
N ASN A 120 -1.66 -0.26 10.01
CA ASN A 120 -1.23 0.35 11.28
C ASN A 120 -1.93 -0.38 12.44
N GLU A 121 -1.20 -1.02 13.36
CA GLU A 121 -1.78 -1.67 14.56
C GLU A 121 -2.95 -2.65 14.28
N GLY A 122 -2.92 -3.32 13.13
CA GLY A 122 -4.04 -4.15 12.67
C GLY A 122 -5.27 -3.37 12.18
N LEU A 123 -5.27 -2.03 12.21
CA LEU A 123 -6.11 -1.18 11.39
C LEU A 123 -5.37 -0.87 10.08
N SER A 124 -5.68 -1.60 9.01
CA SER A 124 -5.52 -1.01 7.68
C SER A 124 -6.40 0.24 7.64
N LYS A 125 -5.79 1.42 7.51
CA LYS A 125 -6.52 2.65 7.16
C LYS A 125 -7.47 2.29 6.02
N GLN A 126 -8.78 2.53 6.14
CA GLN A 126 -9.74 2.09 5.13
C GLN A 126 -9.37 2.66 3.75
N THR A 127 -8.74 1.84 2.91
CA THR A 127 -8.36 2.21 1.56
C THR A 127 -9.61 2.18 0.71
N VAL A 128 -10.20 3.35 0.46
CA VAL A 128 -11.25 3.49 -0.57
C VAL A 128 -10.54 3.44 -1.93
N MET A 129 -10.19 2.20 -2.35
CA MET A 129 -9.41 1.78 -3.52
C MET A 129 -8.62 2.91 -4.20
N ALA A 130 -7.45 3.23 -3.64
CA ALA A 130 -6.57 4.28 -4.13
C ALA A 130 -6.01 3.97 -5.53
N ARG A 131 -5.70 5.03 -6.29
CA ARG A 131 -5.40 4.98 -7.74
C ARG A 131 -3.88 5.05 -7.97
N VAL A 132 -3.36 4.28 -8.93
CA VAL A 132 -1.93 4.31 -9.31
C VAL A 132 -1.78 4.09 -10.83
N ALA A 133 -1.00 4.91 -11.52
CA ALA A 133 -0.80 4.92 -12.99
C ALA A 133 0.17 3.83 -13.49
N ASP A 134 0.56 3.81 -14.78
CA ASP A 134 1.24 2.65 -15.39
C ASP A 134 2.62 2.93 -15.98
N PHE A 135 3.46 1.92 -15.80
CA PHE A 135 4.90 1.88 -15.95
C PHE A 135 5.26 0.37 -16.07
N ALA A 136 6.24 -0.14 -16.87
CA ALA A 136 6.39 -1.60 -17.06
C ALA A 136 7.76 -2.39 -17.11
N ARG A 137 8.94 -2.01 -17.65
CA ARG A 137 10.11 -2.97 -17.79
C ARG A 137 11.56 -2.65 -17.31
N ASN A 138 12.04 -1.41 -17.27
CA ASN A 138 13.42 -1.03 -16.90
C ASN A 138 13.71 -0.98 -15.38
N SER A 139 13.21 0.02 -14.65
CA SER A 139 13.47 0.22 -13.20
C SER A 139 12.26 -0.13 -12.34
N LEU A 140 12.43 -0.90 -11.27
CA LEU A 140 11.32 -1.34 -10.41
C LEU A 140 11.07 -0.37 -9.25
N VAL A 141 9.92 0.33 -9.24
CA VAL A 141 9.54 1.16 -8.09
C VAL A 141 8.71 0.36 -7.09
N VAL A 142 9.03 0.49 -5.81
CA VAL A 142 8.26 0.01 -4.66
C VAL A 142 7.76 1.21 -3.86
N GLY A 143 6.44 1.39 -3.77
CA GLY A 143 5.85 2.60 -3.18
C GLY A 143 4.54 2.38 -2.44
N GLU A 144 4.17 3.38 -1.63
CA GLU A 144 3.02 3.34 -0.73
C GLU A 144 1.64 3.45 -1.43
N ALA A 145 0.67 2.67 -0.96
CA ALA A 145 -0.75 2.87 -1.25
C ALA A 145 -1.45 3.67 -0.13
N ASN A 146 -1.27 5.00 -0.08
CA ASN A 146 -1.91 5.82 0.97
C ASN A 146 -2.36 7.23 0.52
N MET A 147 -3.66 7.39 0.18
CA MET A 147 -4.57 8.36 0.82
C MET A 147 -5.99 8.28 0.25
N ASN A 148 -6.97 8.75 1.03
CA ASN A 148 -8.39 8.78 0.66
C ASN A 148 -8.81 10.11 0.02
N SER A 149 -9.86 10.02 -0.81
CA SER A 149 -10.74 11.11 -1.28
C SER A 149 -10.10 12.32 -1.97
N GLY A 150 -10.11 12.36 -3.31
CA GLY A 150 -10.11 13.66 -4.02
C GLY A 150 -9.60 13.75 -5.46
N SER A 151 -9.77 12.72 -6.32
CA SER A 151 -9.34 12.74 -7.74
C SER A 151 -7.80 12.74 -7.93
N PRO A 152 -7.24 12.50 -9.15
CA PRO A 152 -7.85 12.59 -10.48
C PRO A 152 -7.62 11.34 -11.36
N TYR A 153 -7.45 11.57 -12.66
CA TYR A 153 -7.75 10.65 -13.77
C TYR A 153 -6.45 10.30 -14.51
N VAL A 154 -6.24 9.03 -14.83
CA VAL A 154 -5.25 8.58 -15.82
C VAL A 154 -5.96 7.57 -16.74
N GLU A 155 -6.19 7.99 -17.97
CA GLU A 155 -6.96 7.23 -18.95
C GLU A 155 -6.17 6.04 -19.53
N GLU A 156 -6.91 5.05 -20.01
CA GLU A 156 -6.51 3.95 -20.91
C GLU A 156 -5.38 2.97 -20.53
N HIS A 157 -4.54 3.22 -19.51
CA HIS A 157 -3.35 2.37 -19.28
C HIS A 157 -3.40 1.42 -18.06
N SER A 158 -4.33 1.61 -17.11
CA SER A 158 -4.40 1.04 -15.73
C SER A 158 -4.33 -0.48 -15.54
N SER A 159 -3.31 -1.17 -16.04
CA SER A 159 -3.24 -2.63 -16.11
C SER A 159 -1.88 -3.31 -15.92
N ARG A 160 -0.77 -2.57 -15.72
CA ARG A 160 0.57 -3.18 -15.61
C ARG A 160 1.24 -3.15 -14.24
N ILE A 161 0.67 -2.44 -13.27
CA ILE A 161 1.12 -2.50 -11.87
C ILE A 161 0.95 -3.91 -11.29
N ASN A 162 1.89 -4.26 -10.41
CA ASN A 162 1.79 -5.44 -9.58
C ASN A 162 1.13 -5.11 -8.22
N PRO A 163 0.05 -5.84 -7.84
CA PRO A 163 -0.84 -5.61 -6.70
C PRO A 163 -0.29 -5.13 -5.35
N THR A 164 -1.24 -4.62 -4.56
CA THR A 164 -1.03 -4.21 -3.17
C THR A 164 -0.83 -5.43 -2.26
N VAL A 165 0.35 -5.51 -1.64
CA VAL A 165 0.65 -6.44 -0.54
C VAL A 165 0.88 -5.64 0.75
N THR A 166 0.40 -6.10 1.90
CA THR A 166 0.75 -5.48 3.19
C THR A 166 2.08 -6.02 3.71
N SER A 167 2.98 -5.17 4.22
CA SER A 167 3.97 -5.63 5.24
C SER A 167 3.44 -5.30 6.62
N ASP A 168 3.91 -6.06 7.61
CA ASP A 168 3.96 -5.63 8.99
C ASP A 168 5.16 -4.68 9.19
N SER A 169 5.08 -3.70 10.08
CA SER A 169 6.18 -2.74 10.30
C SER A 169 7.41 -3.43 10.91
N PRO A 170 8.65 -3.12 10.48
CA PRO A 170 9.85 -3.69 11.10
C PRO A 170 9.95 -3.35 12.60
N PHE A 171 9.39 -2.21 13.02
CA PHE A 171 9.30 -1.82 14.43
C PHE A 171 8.39 -2.74 15.25
N ASN A 172 7.29 -3.26 14.67
CA ASN A 172 6.40 -4.22 15.32
C ASN A 172 7.11 -5.55 15.62
N ARG A 173 8.09 -5.93 14.79
CA ARG A 173 9.01 -7.07 15.03
C ARG A 173 10.14 -6.75 16.02
N GLY A 174 10.14 -5.56 16.62
CA GLY A 174 11.11 -5.13 17.62
C GLY A 174 12.40 -4.54 17.04
N GLU A 175 12.47 -4.28 15.73
CA GLU A 175 13.61 -3.57 15.14
C GLU A 175 13.66 -2.11 15.60
N ARG A 176 14.87 -1.51 15.55
CA ARG A 176 15.14 -0.19 16.10
C ARG A 176 15.99 0.63 15.15
N TYR A 177 15.42 1.71 14.65
CA TYR A 177 16.09 2.68 13.80
C TYR A 177 16.16 4.03 14.52
N GLN A 178 17.24 4.79 14.28
CA GLN A 178 17.44 6.11 14.87
C GLN A 178 16.62 7.14 14.08
N PHE A 179 15.36 7.32 14.43
CA PHE A 179 14.44 8.20 13.69
C PHE A 179 14.56 9.68 14.06
N TYR A 180 15.12 10.00 15.24
CA TYR A 180 15.31 11.39 15.65
C TYR A 180 16.78 11.82 15.66
N ASN A 181 17.08 12.92 14.96
CA ASN A 181 18.35 13.65 15.07
C ASN A 181 18.46 14.22 16.48
N VAL A 182 19.49 13.83 17.23
CA VAL A 182 19.77 14.40 18.56
C VAL A 182 20.28 15.85 18.47
N SER A 183 20.90 16.22 17.34
CA SER A 183 21.40 17.58 17.05
C SER A 183 21.48 17.81 15.53
N PRO A 184 20.39 18.21 14.86
CA PRO A 184 20.46 18.72 13.47
C PRO A 184 21.05 20.14 13.44
N SER A 185 21.58 20.57 12.29
CA SER A 185 22.02 21.97 12.13
C SER A 185 20.82 22.92 12.16
N LEU A 186 20.96 24.04 12.86
CA LEU A 186 19.95 25.11 12.91
C LEU A 186 20.27 26.27 11.94
N GLU A 187 21.43 26.26 11.29
CA GLU A 187 21.89 27.33 10.38
C GLU A 187 20.96 27.46 9.16
N GLY A 188 20.32 28.62 8.99
CA GLY A 188 19.33 28.86 7.92
C GLY A 188 17.91 28.42 8.26
N HIS A 189 17.65 27.97 9.50
CA HIS A 189 16.34 27.50 9.97
C HIS A 189 15.73 28.41 11.05
N GLU A 190 16.22 29.65 11.21
CA GLU A 190 15.77 30.63 12.19
C GLU A 190 14.24 30.91 12.14
N ASP A 191 13.66 30.86 10.94
CA ASP A 191 12.23 31.07 10.71
C ASP A 191 11.37 29.92 11.28
N LEU A 192 11.85 28.67 11.19
CA LEU A 192 11.18 27.51 11.78
C LEU A 192 11.24 27.55 13.32
N ILE A 193 12.32 28.12 13.87
CA ILE A 193 12.47 28.35 15.31
C ILE A 193 11.51 29.47 15.76
N ARG A 194 11.34 30.55 14.98
CA ARG A 194 10.31 31.58 15.22
C ARG A 194 8.92 30.95 15.27
N GLU A 195 8.56 30.17 14.26
CA GLU A 195 7.22 29.59 14.12
C GLU A 195 6.92 28.63 15.28
N TRP A 196 7.86 27.76 15.64
CA TRP A 196 7.73 26.90 16.82
C TRP A 196 7.61 27.69 18.14
N ILE A 197 8.34 28.80 18.33
CA ILE A 197 8.18 29.67 19.52
C ILE A 197 6.76 30.25 19.60
N ILE A 198 6.19 30.64 18.45
CA ILE A 198 4.83 31.19 18.38
C ILE A 198 3.80 30.10 18.70
N ASP A 199 3.93 28.91 18.11
CA ASP A 199 3.07 27.77 18.42
C ASP A 199 3.09 27.41 19.91
N LYS A 200 4.25 27.44 20.59
CA LYS A 200 4.32 27.19 22.04
C LYS A 200 3.65 28.27 22.88
N GLU A 201 3.67 29.52 22.45
CA GLU A 201 2.92 30.61 23.10
C GLU A 201 1.40 30.51 22.82
N ILE A 202 0.98 29.90 21.71
CA ILE A 202 -0.42 29.58 21.39
C ILE A 202 -0.89 28.39 22.24
N ASP A 203 -0.15 27.29 22.26
CA ASP A 203 -0.42 26.09 23.08
C ASP A 203 -0.55 26.45 24.56
N ALA A 204 0.41 27.20 25.12
CA ALA A 204 0.39 27.61 26.52
C ALA A 204 -0.83 28.49 26.85
N ALA A 205 -1.24 29.37 25.95
CA ALA A 205 -2.44 30.18 26.11
C ALA A 205 -3.74 29.35 25.96
N PHE A 206 -3.76 28.35 25.09
CA PHE A 206 -4.91 27.45 24.90
C PHE A 206 -5.06 26.44 26.05
N GLU A 207 -3.97 25.93 26.63
CA GLU A 207 -4.02 25.15 27.87
C GLU A 207 -4.52 26.01 29.05
N ALA A 208 -4.03 27.26 29.18
CA ALA A 208 -4.55 28.18 30.19
C ALA A 208 -6.06 28.43 30.03
N TYR A 209 -6.53 28.66 28.79
CA TYR A 209 -7.95 28.81 28.47
C TYR A 209 -8.77 27.55 28.85
N LYS A 210 -8.29 26.35 28.49
CA LYS A 210 -8.94 25.06 28.84
C LYS A 210 -8.97 24.80 30.35
N VAL A 211 -7.98 25.27 31.11
CA VAL A 211 -7.97 25.18 32.57
C VAL A 211 -8.95 26.17 33.21
N GLU A 212 -9.05 27.39 32.68
CA GLU A 212 -9.98 28.43 33.14
C GLU A 212 -11.45 28.05 32.89
N HIS A 213 -11.76 27.55 31.69
CA HIS A 213 -13.14 27.23 31.25
C HIS A 213 -13.51 25.74 31.46
N LYS A 214 -12.75 25.03 32.32
CA LYS A 214 -12.86 23.57 32.51
C LYS A 214 -14.25 23.09 32.94
N ASP A 215 -14.94 23.88 33.76
CA ASP A 215 -16.26 23.53 34.29
C ASP A 215 -17.42 23.87 33.31
N GLU A 216 -17.13 24.49 32.16
CA GLU A 216 -18.16 24.95 31.21
C GLU A 216 -18.63 23.88 30.21
N ASN A 217 -17.94 22.72 30.12
CA ASN A 217 -18.22 21.64 29.17
C ASN A 217 -18.32 22.11 27.70
N LEU A 218 -17.32 22.88 27.26
CA LEU A 218 -17.20 23.37 25.88
C LEU A 218 -17.14 22.20 24.87
N ASP A 219 -17.83 22.35 23.73
CA ASP A 219 -17.78 21.40 22.63
C ASP A 219 -16.56 21.63 21.71
N ASP A 220 -16.26 20.66 20.84
CA ASP A 220 -15.12 20.70 19.90
C ASP A 220 -15.13 21.96 19.03
N ARG A 221 -16.32 22.51 18.73
CA ARG A 221 -16.49 23.71 17.90
C ARG A 221 -16.17 24.97 18.69
N ALA A 222 -16.60 25.07 19.95
CA ALA A 222 -16.23 26.16 20.86
C ALA A 222 -14.72 26.16 21.12
N LEU A 223 -14.13 24.99 21.37
CA LEU A 223 -12.67 24.81 21.52
C LEU A 223 -11.91 25.22 20.25
N SER A 224 -12.38 24.80 19.07
CA SER A 224 -11.79 25.20 17.78
C SER A 224 -11.86 26.72 17.55
N MET A 225 -12.98 27.37 17.92
CA MET A 225 -13.11 28.82 17.80
C MET A 225 -12.19 29.57 18.77
N ALA A 226 -12.06 29.10 20.02
CA ALA A 226 -11.15 29.69 21.00
C ALA A 226 -9.68 29.57 20.55
N TYR A 227 -9.27 28.40 20.03
CA TYR A 227 -7.93 28.21 19.46
C TYR A 227 -7.64 29.20 18.32
N LEU A 228 -8.59 29.39 17.38
CA LEU A 228 -8.45 30.33 16.26
C LEU A 228 -8.36 31.80 16.71
N GLU A 229 -9.01 32.18 17.81
CA GLU A 229 -8.90 33.53 18.37
C GLU A 229 -7.58 33.73 19.12
N ILE A 230 -7.16 32.77 19.95
CA ILE A 230 -5.88 32.78 20.66
C ILE A 230 -4.70 32.81 19.68
N SER A 231 -4.73 31.97 18.63
CA SER A 231 -3.73 31.97 17.55
C SER A 231 -3.57 33.35 16.92
N ARG A 232 -4.66 33.98 16.45
CA ARG A 232 -4.60 35.34 15.86
C ARG A 232 -4.05 36.38 16.82
N ASN A 233 -4.49 36.35 18.07
CA ASN A 233 -4.04 37.30 19.09
C ASN A 233 -2.53 37.12 19.38
N LYS A 234 -2.02 35.88 19.37
CA LYS A 234 -0.59 35.58 19.55
C LYS A 234 0.26 35.91 18.34
N HIS A 235 -0.17 35.63 17.11
CA HIS A 235 0.53 36.13 15.91
C HIS A 235 0.63 37.66 15.92
N HIS A 236 -0.46 38.37 16.25
CA HIS A 236 -0.42 39.83 16.37
C HIS A 236 0.52 40.30 17.49
N GLU A 237 0.46 39.69 18.69
CA GLU A 237 1.36 40.00 19.81
C GLU A 237 2.83 39.83 19.41
N LEU A 238 3.18 38.69 18.82
CA LEU A 238 4.56 38.23 18.62
C LEU A 238 5.20 38.71 17.32
N GLU A 239 4.43 38.86 16.24
CA GLU A 239 4.94 39.18 14.91
C GLU A 239 4.63 40.61 14.46
N GLU A 240 3.49 41.19 14.86
CA GLU A 240 3.10 42.55 14.44
C GLU A 240 3.59 43.65 15.39
N THR A 241 3.78 43.38 16.69
CA THR A 241 4.36 44.36 17.64
C THR A 241 5.90 44.42 17.58
N GLU A 242 6.48 45.57 17.95
CA GLU A 242 7.93 45.74 18.04
C GLU A 242 8.54 44.96 19.23
N GLU A 243 7.85 44.97 20.37
CA GLU A 243 8.26 44.27 21.59
C GLU A 243 8.18 42.74 21.42
N GLY A 244 7.12 42.23 20.78
CA GLY A 244 6.97 40.82 20.43
C GLY A 244 8.08 40.33 19.51
N ARG A 245 8.33 41.03 18.39
CA ARG A 245 9.42 40.68 17.46
C ARG A 245 10.78 40.69 18.16
N ALA A 246 11.03 41.64 19.07
CA ALA A 246 12.26 41.66 19.85
C ALA A 246 12.36 40.47 20.83
N ARG A 247 11.26 40.10 21.51
CA ARG A 247 11.18 38.94 22.41
C ARG A 247 11.40 37.62 21.67
N VAL A 248 10.80 37.46 20.49
CA VAL A 248 10.97 36.27 19.65
C VAL A 248 12.39 36.20 19.09
N LYS A 249 12.91 37.29 18.51
CA LYS A 249 14.28 37.30 17.99
C LYS A 249 15.33 37.01 19.07
N ALA A 250 15.18 37.55 20.28
CA ALA A 250 16.11 37.26 21.37
C ALA A 250 16.12 35.77 21.79
N GLN A 251 14.98 35.07 21.67
CA GLN A 251 14.91 33.63 21.90
C GLN A 251 15.55 32.83 20.74
N VAL A 252 15.27 33.20 19.48
CA VAL A 252 15.91 32.59 18.30
C VAL A 252 17.44 32.75 18.39
N ASP A 253 17.94 33.97 18.63
CA ASP A 253 19.38 34.24 18.80
C ASP A 253 19.98 33.44 19.98
N GLY A 254 19.21 33.23 21.05
CA GLY A 254 19.60 32.40 22.19
C GLY A 254 19.74 30.91 21.85
N TYR A 255 18.83 30.37 21.05
CA TYR A 255 18.88 28.99 20.54
C TYR A 255 19.98 28.79 19.51
N MET A 256 20.16 29.74 18.58
CA MET A 256 21.27 29.71 17.61
C MET A 256 22.64 29.76 18.30
N ALA A 257 22.76 30.46 19.42
CA ALA A 257 23.97 30.47 20.25
C ALA A 257 24.14 29.22 21.13
N ASN A 258 23.08 28.46 21.42
CA ASN A 258 23.10 27.29 22.31
C ASN A 258 22.15 26.16 21.83
N PRO A 259 22.40 25.52 20.66
CA PRO A 259 21.46 24.58 20.02
C PRO A 259 20.97 23.44 20.93
N GLU A 260 21.86 22.91 21.78
CA GLU A 260 21.58 21.90 22.80
C GLU A 260 20.37 22.24 23.71
N THR A 261 20.09 23.52 23.91
CA THR A 261 18.95 24.01 24.71
C THR A 261 17.62 23.79 23.99
N LEU A 262 17.61 23.92 22.65
CA LEU A 262 16.47 23.61 21.81
C LEU A 262 16.34 22.11 21.63
N HIS A 263 17.46 21.41 21.36
CA HIS A 263 17.48 19.95 21.22
C HIS A 263 16.92 19.25 22.47
N SER A 264 17.30 19.72 23.67
CA SER A 264 16.80 19.20 24.94
C SER A 264 15.28 19.38 25.13
N GLN A 265 14.70 20.45 24.59
CA GLN A 265 13.26 20.70 24.65
C GLN A 265 12.52 19.83 23.63
N ILE A 266 12.91 19.87 22.35
CA ILE A 266 12.29 19.07 21.28
C ILE A 266 12.34 17.56 21.60
N MET A 267 13.48 17.05 22.08
CA MET A 267 13.60 15.65 22.50
C MET A 267 12.83 15.30 23.77
N ALA A 268 12.46 16.28 24.61
CA ALA A 268 11.57 16.07 25.74
C ALA A 268 10.10 16.01 25.28
N GLU A 269 9.70 16.82 24.29
CA GLU A 269 8.35 16.83 23.72
C GLU A 269 8.04 15.56 22.93
N PHE A 270 8.98 15.10 22.09
CA PHE A 270 8.80 13.81 21.40
C PHE A 270 8.66 12.65 22.41
N ARG A 271 9.45 12.65 23.51
CA ARG A 271 9.39 11.64 24.58
C ARG A 271 8.12 11.68 25.45
N GLN A 272 7.29 12.73 25.37
CA GLN A 272 5.96 12.72 25.98
C GLN A 272 4.98 11.83 25.20
N ASN A 273 5.22 11.63 23.90
CA ASN A 273 4.27 11.04 22.96
C ASN A 273 4.77 9.73 22.31
N ARG A 274 6.07 9.39 22.43
CA ARG A 274 6.70 8.18 21.86
C ARG A 274 7.80 7.59 22.75
N ALA A 275 8.05 6.29 22.59
CA ALA A 275 9.06 5.52 23.30
C ALA A 275 10.48 5.73 22.75
N ILE A 276 11.02 6.95 22.88
CA ILE A 276 12.32 7.35 22.30
C ILE A 276 13.46 7.24 23.32
N ASP A 277 14.52 6.52 22.96
CA ASP A 277 15.70 6.32 23.80
C ASP A 277 16.61 7.58 23.91
N ALA A 278 17.75 7.45 24.60
CA ALA A 278 18.72 8.54 24.78
C ALA A 278 19.30 9.08 23.46
N ASN A 279 19.36 8.25 22.41
CA ASN A 279 20.08 8.52 21.16
C ASN A 279 19.14 8.77 19.96
N GLY A 280 17.81 8.74 20.17
CA GLY A 280 16.82 8.95 19.11
C GLY A 280 16.28 7.67 18.46
N TYR A 281 16.54 6.49 19.04
CA TYR A 281 15.92 5.23 18.60
C TYR A 281 14.50 5.07 19.12
N VAL A 282 13.68 4.41 18.31
CA VAL A 282 12.25 4.15 18.52
C VAL A 282 11.91 2.68 18.27
N THR A 283 10.79 2.23 18.85
CA THR A 283 10.18 0.90 18.66
C THR A 283 8.71 0.95 18.28
N ASP A 284 8.15 2.15 18.17
CA ASP A 284 6.72 2.46 18.14
C ASP A 284 6.36 3.35 16.93
N LEU A 285 7.05 3.12 15.81
CA LEU A 285 6.71 3.71 14.53
C LEU A 285 5.99 2.70 13.63
N ASP A 286 4.81 3.11 13.17
CA ASP A 286 4.01 2.30 12.26
C ASP A 286 3.52 3.17 11.10
N GLY A 287 3.49 2.58 9.90
CA GLY A 287 3.14 3.26 8.67
C GLY A 287 3.65 2.56 7.41
N THR A 288 2.95 2.83 6.31
CA THR A 288 3.31 2.42 4.94
C THR A 288 4.75 2.79 4.57
N SER A 289 5.25 3.91 5.11
CA SER A 289 6.60 4.44 4.93
C SER A 289 7.75 3.53 5.33
N PHE A 290 7.51 2.55 6.19
CA PHE A 290 8.54 1.60 6.64
C PHE A 290 8.32 0.20 6.05
N SER A 291 7.10 -0.10 5.60
CA SER A 291 6.74 -1.34 4.92
C SER A 291 7.17 -1.37 3.45
N ALA A 292 7.03 -0.26 2.73
CA ALA A 292 7.42 -0.19 1.32
C ALA A 292 8.94 -0.31 1.12
N PRO A 293 9.81 0.39 1.88
CA PRO A 293 11.27 0.22 1.76
C PRO A 293 11.75 -1.18 2.20
N GLU A 294 11.13 -1.81 3.21
CA GLU A 294 11.46 -3.20 3.57
C GLU A 294 11.26 -4.13 2.37
N GLN A 295 10.06 -4.12 1.77
CA GLN A 295 9.78 -4.98 0.62
C GLN A 295 10.69 -4.65 -0.56
N ALA A 296 11.04 -3.37 -0.77
CA ALA A 296 12.05 -2.97 -1.74
C ALA A 296 13.39 -3.66 -1.50
N GLY A 297 13.86 -3.76 -0.25
CA GLY A 297 15.08 -4.49 0.09
C GLY A 297 15.05 -5.97 -0.32
N TYR A 298 13.92 -6.65 -0.14
CA TYR A 298 13.76 -8.03 -0.60
C TYR A 298 13.72 -8.15 -2.13
N ILE A 299 13.05 -7.23 -2.85
CA ILE A 299 13.06 -7.23 -4.33
C ILE A 299 14.44 -6.86 -4.89
N SER A 300 15.14 -5.89 -4.29
CA SER A 300 16.53 -5.53 -4.61
C SER A 300 17.47 -6.73 -4.44
N GLY A 301 17.28 -7.52 -3.37
CA GLY A 301 18.02 -8.76 -3.17
C GLY A 301 17.73 -9.81 -4.25
N ALA A 302 16.47 -9.94 -4.67
CA ALA A 302 16.08 -10.80 -5.77
C ALA A 302 16.60 -10.34 -7.15
N LEU A 303 16.81 -9.03 -7.37
CA LEU A 303 17.48 -8.51 -8.57
C LEU A 303 19.00 -8.70 -8.53
N TYR A 304 19.65 -8.45 -7.40
CA TYR A 304 21.07 -8.77 -7.20
C TYR A 304 21.38 -10.24 -7.50
N GLU A 305 20.49 -11.16 -7.09
CA GLU A 305 20.58 -12.57 -7.45
C GLU A 305 20.40 -12.84 -8.95
N GLN A 306 19.64 -12.04 -9.71
CA GLN A 306 19.59 -12.24 -11.18
C GLN A 306 20.94 -11.90 -11.82
N THR A 307 21.55 -10.76 -11.48
CA THR A 307 22.87 -10.36 -12.01
C THR A 307 23.93 -11.42 -11.70
N GLN A 308 23.99 -11.88 -10.45
CA GLN A 308 24.91 -12.95 -10.03
C GLN A 308 24.62 -14.30 -10.70
N ARG A 309 23.36 -14.60 -11.07
CA ARG A 309 23.01 -15.80 -11.84
C ARG A 309 23.40 -15.66 -13.30
N GLU A 310 23.18 -14.50 -13.91
CA GLU A 310 23.55 -14.19 -15.31
C GLU A 310 25.07 -14.24 -15.51
N GLU A 311 25.86 -13.63 -14.63
CA GLU A 311 27.33 -13.76 -14.59
C GLU A 311 27.77 -15.24 -14.58
N ASN A 312 27.09 -16.06 -13.80
CA ASN A 312 27.35 -17.50 -13.67
C ASN A 312 26.66 -18.36 -14.76
N ASN A 313 26.05 -17.73 -15.78
CA ASN A 313 25.34 -18.39 -16.88
C ASN A 313 24.21 -19.34 -16.41
N ARG A 314 23.58 -19.02 -15.28
CA ARG A 314 22.41 -19.73 -14.72
C ARG A 314 21.10 -19.07 -15.20
N PRO A 315 20.01 -19.82 -15.35
CA PRO A 315 18.69 -19.26 -15.67
C PRO A 315 18.25 -18.19 -14.65
N ILE A 316 17.79 -17.05 -15.14
CA ILE A 316 17.24 -15.92 -14.36
C ILE A 316 15.71 -15.88 -14.40
N LEU A 317 15.11 -15.20 -13.42
CA LEU A 317 13.70 -14.79 -13.39
C LEU A 317 13.55 -13.36 -13.91
N THR A 318 12.41 -13.06 -14.53
CA THR A 318 12.04 -11.70 -14.99
C THR A 318 11.50 -10.86 -13.83
N LYS A 319 11.52 -9.52 -13.99
CA LYS A 319 10.96 -8.59 -12.99
C LYS A 319 9.45 -8.87 -12.75
N ASP A 320 8.69 -9.23 -13.79
CA ASP A 320 7.30 -9.68 -13.68
C ASP A 320 7.15 -10.94 -12.81
N GLU A 321 7.91 -12.02 -13.10
CA GLU A 321 7.87 -13.24 -12.30
C GLU A 321 8.24 -12.99 -10.83
N ILE A 322 9.28 -12.18 -10.55
CA ILE A 322 9.70 -11.84 -9.18
C ILE A 322 8.57 -11.12 -8.43
N THR A 323 7.88 -10.17 -9.07
CA THR A 323 6.73 -9.49 -8.44
C THR A 323 5.49 -10.37 -8.31
N THR A 324 5.25 -11.31 -9.23
CA THR A 324 4.20 -12.34 -9.07
C THR A 324 4.52 -13.26 -7.88
N LEU A 325 5.78 -13.69 -7.71
CA LEU A 325 6.22 -14.45 -6.54
C LEU A 325 6.10 -13.66 -5.23
N ALA A 326 6.22 -12.33 -5.25
CA ALA A 326 6.01 -11.50 -4.06
C ALA A 326 4.54 -11.46 -3.61
N LYS A 327 3.58 -11.44 -4.55
CA LYS A 327 2.12 -11.60 -4.26
C LYS A 327 1.80 -12.99 -3.70
N MET A 328 2.50 -14.02 -4.19
CA MET A 328 2.38 -15.39 -3.70
C MET A 328 3.00 -15.59 -2.31
N ALA A 329 3.86 -14.68 -1.87
CA ALA A 329 4.58 -14.77 -0.60
C ALA A 329 3.76 -14.27 0.59
N THR A 330 2.43 -14.42 0.57
CA THR A 330 1.53 -13.84 1.59
C THR A 330 0.82 -14.86 2.46
N THR A 331 0.39 -14.41 3.63
CA THR A 331 -0.52 -15.11 4.53
C THR A 331 -1.79 -14.31 4.79
N ASP A 332 -2.90 -15.03 4.99
CA ASP A 332 -4.18 -14.46 5.38
C ASP A 332 -4.07 -13.61 6.67
N THR A 333 -4.90 -12.58 6.77
CA THR A 333 -4.94 -11.60 7.87
C THR A 333 -6.27 -11.61 8.63
N THR A 334 -7.16 -12.59 8.39
CA THR A 334 -8.42 -12.77 9.13
C THR A 334 -8.22 -12.93 10.65
N ALA A 335 -7.10 -13.51 11.07
CA ALA A 335 -6.69 -13.56 12.47
C ALA A 335 -5.80 -12.36 12.84
N ARG A 336 -6.37 -11.35 13.49
CA ARG A 336 -5.62 -10.26 14.16
C ARG A 336 -5.82 -10.36 15.66
N GLU A 337 -4.73 -10.28 16.43
CA GLU A 337 -4.82 -10.08 17.87
C GLU A 337 -5.45 -8.71 18.17
N GLY A 338 -6.26 -8.64 19.23
CA GLY A 338 -6.74 -7.37 19.79
C GLY A 338 -7.91 -6.67 19.10
N GLN A 339 -8.42 -7.15 17.95
CA GLN A 339 -9.56 -6.51 17.25
C GLN A 339 -10.86 -7.30 17.34
N THR A 340 -11.99 -6.59 17.49
CA THR A 340 -13.32 -7.19 17.70
C THR A 340 -14.13 -7.40 16.43
N ASP A 341 -13.88 -6.58 15.40
CA ASP A 341 -14.70 -6.54 14.19
C ASP A 341 -13.95 -7.26 13.06
N PRO A 342 -14.53 -8.31 12.45
CA PRO A 342 -13.89 -9.00 11.34
C PRO A 342 -13.84 -8.09 10.11
N MET A 343 -12.66 -8.00 9.49
CA MET A 343 -12.49 -7.29 8.23
C MET A 343 -13.35 -7.93 7.12
N TYR A 344 -13.84 -7.11 6.19
CA TYR A 344 -14.51 -7.63 5.01
C TYR A 344 -13.53 -8.46 4.17
N SER A 345 -13.79 -9.75 4.05
CA SER A 345 -12.97 -10.71 3.30
C SER A 345 -13.73 -11.26 2.10
N HIS A 346 -13.03 -11.43 0.98
CA HIS A 346 -13.50 -12.12 -0.20
C HIS A 346 -12.62 -13.35 -0.44
N THR A 347 -13.20 -14.54 -0.48
CA THR A 347 -12.49 -15.77 -0.85
C THR A 347 -12.90 -16.16 -2.26
N ASN A 348 -11.92 -16.31 -3.16
CA ASN A 348 -12.16 -16.54 -4.59
C ASN A 348 -12.32 -18.03 -4.93
N ALA A 349 -12.56 -18.35 -6.21
CA ALA A 349 -12.84 -19.73 -6.65
C ALA A 349 -11.62 -20.68 -6.57
N ASP A 350 -10.41 -20.15 -6.41
CA ASP A 350 -9.18 -20.91 -6.14
C ASP A 350 -8.90 -21.08 -4.63
N GLY A 351 -9.80 -20.57 -3.77
CA GLY A 351 -9.71 -20.67 -2.31
C GLY A 351 -8.78 -19.63 -1.67
N GLN A 352 -8.33 -18.62 -2.43
CA GLN A 352 -7.48 -17.56 -1.92
C GLN A 352 -8.34 -16.48 -1.22
N THR A 353 -7.97 -16.10 0.00
CA THR A 353 -8.72 -15.12 0.81
C THR A 353 -8.04 -13.76 0.76
N PHE A 354 -8.74 -12.79 0.17
CA PHE A 354 -8.37 -11.39 0.09
C PHE A 354 -9.10 -10.62 1.17
N VAL A 355 -8.46 -9.58 1.70
CA VAL A 355 -9.02 -8.78 2.78
C VAL A 355 -9.06 -7.32 2.35
N ALA A 356 -10.18 -6.62 2.60
CA ALA A 356 -10.38 -5.24 2.16
C ALA A 356 -9.35 -4.29 2.81
N GLY A 357 -8.39 -3.81 2.03
CA GLY A 357 -7.24 -3.02 2.53
C GLY A 357 -6.05 -3.86 3.01
N GLY A 358 -6.14 -5.19 2.98
CA GLY A 358 -5.02 -6.13 3.09
C GLY A 358 -4.51 -6.66 1.73
N GLY A 359 -5.33 -6.56 0.67
CA GLY A 359 -4.97 -7.08 -0.65
C GLY A 359 -4.78 -8.59 -0.63
N HIS A 360 -3.61 -9.05 -1.09
CA HIS A 360 -3.20 -10.47 -1.03
C HIS A 360 -2.85 -10.96 0.39
N GLY A 361 -2.81 -10.09 1.39
CA GLY A 361 -2.46 -10.41 2.77
C GLY A 361 -1.11 -9.82 3.21
N VAL A 362 -0.53 -10.39 4.27
CA VAL A 362 0.76 -9.97 4.83
C VAL A 362 1.91 -10.71 4.16
N PHE A 363 2.89 -9.95 3.65
CA PHE A 363 4.13 -10.46 3.06
C PHE A 363 4.98 -11.22 4.09
N GLN A 364 5.46 -12.40 3.67
CA GLN A 364 6.32 -13.28 4.47
C GLN A 364 7.67 -13.44 3.76
N PRO A 365 8.74 -12.77 4.22
CA PRO A 365 10.06 -12.80 3.56
C PRO A 365 10.63 -14.21 3.39
N GLN A 366 10.29 -15.13 4.30
CA GLN A 366 10.73 -16.53 4.25
C GLN A 366 9.93 -17.35 3.23
N MET A 367 8.64 -17.03 2.98
CA MET A 367 7.91 -17.58 1.83
C MET A 367 8.51 -17.06 0.53
N PHE A 368 8.80 -15.76 0.43
CA PHE A 368 9.40 -15.17 -0.77
C PHE A 368 10.74 -15.82 -1.15
N ARG A 369 11.63 -16.03 -0.17
CA ARG A 369 12.87 -16.80 -0.33
C ARG A 369 12.61 -18.21 -0.85
N ALA A 370 11.71 -18.96 -0.20
CA ALA A 370 11.39 -20.35 -0.57
C ALA A 370 10.73 -20.45 -1.96
N LEU A 371 9.92 -19.46 -2.35
CA LEU A 371 9.31 -19.33 -3.66
C LEU A 371 10.37 -19.05 -4.75
N LEU A 372 11.30 -18.13 -4.51
CA LEU A 372 12.42 -17.87 -5.41
C LEU A 372 13.29 -19.12 -5.59
N ASP A 373 13.70 -19.78 -4.50
CA ASP A 373 14.55 -20.98 -4.56
C ASP A 373 13.88 -22.14 -5.33
N GLU A 374 12.57 -22.35 -5.14
CA GLU A 374 11.83 -23.37 -5.88
C GLU A 374 11.61 -22.99 -7.34
N ALA A 375 11.32 -21.72 -7.65
CA ALA A 375 11.18 -21.23 -9.02
C ALA A 375 12.50 -21.37 -9.80
N TYR A 376 13.62 -20.95 -9.18
CA TYR A 376 14.98 -21.14 -9.70
C TYR A 376 15.29 -22.63 -9.96
N LYS A 377 15.00 -23.49 -8.99
CA LYS A 377 15.18 -24.95 -9.11
C LYS A 377 14.34 -25.53 -10.26
N ARG A 378 13.13 -25.02 -10.51
CA ARG A 378 12.28 -25.45 -11.63
C ARG A 378 12.84 -25.04 -12.98
N ILE A 379 13.26 -23.79 -13.17
CA ILE A 379 13.87 -23.35 -14.44
C ILE A 379 15.27 -23.97 -14.68
N GLU A 380 15.97 -24.41 -13.64
CA GLU A 380 17.22 -25.17 -13.77
C GLU A 380 16.99 -26.66 -14.10
N THR A 381 15.92 -27.26 -13.58
CA THR A 381 15.58 -28.68 -13.81
C THR A 381 14.79 -28.89 -15.11
N ASN A 382 14.00 -27.90 -15.53
CA ASN A 382 13.21 -27.89 -16.74
C ASN A 382 13.30 -26.51 -17.44
N PRO A 383 14.34 -26.27 -18.26
CA PRO A 383 14.49 -25.00 -18.99
C PRO A 383 13.35 -24.70 -19.97
N ASP A 384 12.67 -25.73 -20.47
CA ASP A 384 11.54 -25.64 -21.40
C ASP A 384 10.17 -25.42 -20.68
N ILE A 385 10.17 -25.11 -19.38
CA ILE A 385 8.95 -24.73 -18.65
C ILE A 385 8.35 -23.44 -19.22
N ASP A 386 7.04 -23.40 -19.42
CA ASP A 386 6.39 -22.21 -19.95
C ASP A 386 6.41 -21.07 -18.93
N ARG A 387 6.88 -19.91 -19.37
CA ARG A 387 7.08 -18.68 -18.59
C ARG A 387 6.43 -17.47 -19.26
N ASN A 388 5.69 -17.68 -20.35
CA ASN A 388 5.11 -16.59 -21.12
C ASN A 388 3.96 -15.93 -20.36
N SER A 389 4.05 -14.62 -20.18
CA SER A 389 2.92 -13.77 -19.79
C SER A 389 1.87 -13.78 -20.89
N VAL A 390 0.62 -14.04 -20.55
CA VAL A 390 -0.52 -14.09 -21.48
C VAL A 390 -1.52 -12.98 -21.13
N THR A 391 -2.02 -12.33 -22.17
CA THR A 391 -3.13 -11.38 -22.08
C THR A 391 -4.34 -11.93 -22.82
N ALA A 392 -5.48 -12.00 -22.14
CA ALA A 392 -6.78 -12.28 -22.73
C ALA A 392 -7.66 -11.03 -22.71
N VAL A 393 -8.57 -10.92 -23.67
CA VAL A 393 -9.60 -9.88 -23.72
C VAL A 393 -10.96 -10.56 -23.72
N MET A 394 -11.82 -10.16 -22.80
CA MET A 394 -13.25 -10.47 -22.82
C MET A 394 -13.99 -9.25 -23.36
N SER A 395 -14.81 -9.45 -24.39
CA SER A 395 -15.70 -8.40 -24.91
C SER A 395 -17.07 -8.99 -25.24
N GLY A 396 -18.06 -8.10 -25.44
CA GLY A 396 -19.44 -8.48 -25.72
C GLY A 396 -20.16 -7.41 -26.53
N ASN A 397 -21.21 -7.79 -27.25
CA ASN A 397 -22.02 -6.85 -28.03
C ASN A 397 -22.94 -6.05 -27.10
N VAL A 398 -22.49 -4.89 -26.62
CA VAL A 398 -23.33 -3.95 -25.88
C VAL A 398 -24.38 -3.34 -26.83
N GLY A 399 -25.64 -3.47 -26.48
CA GLY A 399 -26.73 -2.87 -27.24
C GLY A 399 -26.77 -1.34 -27.09
N ALA A 400 -27.12 -0.60 -28.14
CA ALA A 400 -27.10 0.88 -28.14
C ALA A 400 -28.04 1.58 -27.12
N ASN A 401 -28.83 0.82 -26.34
CA ASN A 401 -29.64 1.29 -25.21
C ASN A 401 -29.56 0.33 -24.00
N HIS A 402 -28.43 -0.35 -23.82
CA HIS A 402 -28.21 -1.29 -22.71
C HIS A 402 -28.10 -0.54 -21.38
N LYS A 403 -28.94 -0.84 -20.39
CA LYS A 403 -28.92 -0.11 -19.10
C LYS A 403 -27.75 -0.55 -18.23
N GLY A 404 -27.23 0.35 -17.40
CA GLY A 404 -26.21 0.02 -16.40
C GLY A 404 -26.61 -1.14 -15.48
N THR A 405 -27.88 -1.20 -15.06
CA THR A 405 -28.38 -2.27 -14.19
C THR A 405 -28.59 -3.62 -14.87
N ASP A 406 -28.61 -3.68 -16.20
CA ASP A 406 -28.82 -4.93 -16.94
C ASP A 406 -27.41 -5.55 -17.21
N PRO A 407 -27.15 -6.85 -16.97
CA PRO A 407 -25.80 -7.40 -17.12
C PRO A 407 -25.36 -7.48 -18.59
N VAL A 408 -24.14 -7.04 -18.87
CA VAL A 408 -23.42 -7.30 -20.13
C VAL A 408 -22.67 -8.63 -19.98
N THR A 409 -22.89 -9.58 -20.90
CA THR A 409 -22.08 -10.80 -20.98
C THR A 409 -20.86 -10.56 -21.86
N LEU A 410 -19.67 -10.66 -21.27
CA LEU A 410 -18.37 -10.59 -21.94
C LEU A 410 -17.81 -12.01 -22.11
N ARG A 411 -17.15 -12.29 -23.24
CA ARG A 411 -16.62 -13.63 -23.54
C ARG A 411 -15.13 -13.59 -23.84
N SER A 412 -14.36 -14.43 -23.14
CA SER A 412 -12.91 -14.58 -23.32
C SER A 412 -12.51 -14.96 -24.75
N ASN A 413 -11.55 -14.23 -25.32
CA ASN A 413 -10.98 -14.48 -26.64
C ASN A 413 -9.86 -15.53 -26.68
N LEU A 414 -9.56 -16.20 -25.55
CA LEU A 414 -8.52 -17.24 -25.48
C LEU A 414 -8.75 -18.33 -26.55
N PRO A 415 -7.69 -18.84 -27.22
CA PRO A 415 -7.80 -19.90 -28.23
C PRO A 415 -8.45 -21.17 -27.69
N GLU A 416 -9.13 -21.94 -28.55
CA GLU A 416 -9.78 -23.19 -28.14
C GLU A 416 -8.76 -24.18 -27.54
N GLY A 417 -9.01 -24.61 -26.30
CA GLY A 417 -8.11 -25.48 -25.54
C GLY A 417 -7.07 -24.76 -24.67
N SER A 418 -6.90 -23.44 -24.81
CA SER A 418 -6.04 -22.64 -23.94
C SER A 418 -6.73 -22.27 -22.61
N ASN A 419 -5.98 -22.37 -21.52
CA ASN A 419 -6.34 -21.85 -20.20
C ASN A 419 -5.16 -21.01 -19.67
N MET A 420 -5.46 -19.98 -18.87
CA MET A 420 -4.47 -19.19 -18.15
C MET A 420 -4.85 -19.08 -16.67
N VAL A 421 -3.86 -18.92 -15.80
CA VAL A 421 -4.04 -18.46 -14.42
C VAL A 421 -4.03 -16.93 -14.42
N ILE A 422 -4.99 -16.32 -13.73
CA ILE A 422 -5.12 -14.87 -13.61
C ILE A 422 -4.05 -14.34 -12.63
N ASP A 423 -3.27 -13.35 -13.07
CA ASP A 423 -2.43 -12.52 -12.20
C ASP A 423 -3.14 -11.21 -11.80
N ARG A 424 -3.90 -10.61 -12.72
CA ARG A 424 -4.68 -9.39 -12.50
C ARG A 424 -5.66 -9.15 -13.64
N MET A 425 -6.71 -8.37 -13.36
CA MET A 425 -7.75 -8.00 -14.31
C MET A 425 -7.93 -6.48 -14.34
N ARG A 426 -8.41 -5.97 -15.48
CA ARG A 426 -8.94 -4.62 -15.62
C ARG A 426 -10.29 -4.67 -16.32
N LEU A 427 -11.26 -3.97 -15.75
CA LEU A 427 -12.52 -3.64 -16.37
C LEU A 427 -12.42 -2.26 -17.03
N ASP A 428 -12.98 -2.13 -18.23
CA ASP A 428 -13.20 -0.88 -18.95
C ASP A 428 -14.69 -0.81 -19.36
N LEU A 429 -15.33 0.35 -19.13
CA LEU A 429 -16.74 0.61 -19.40
C LEU A 429 -16.90 1.98 -20.05
N THR A 430 -17.55 2.06 -21.20
CA THR A 430 -18.06 3.35 -21.72
C THR A 430 -19.55 3.45 -21.45
N TYR A 431 -20.03 4.53 -20.84
CA TYR A 431 -21.44 4.73 -20.52
C TYR A 431 -21.88 6.19 -20.63
N SER A 432 -23.16 6.43 -20.88
CA SER A 432 -23.78 7.77 -20.85
C SER A 432 -24.76 7.87 -19.68
N VAL A 433 -24.71 8.95 -18.89
CA VAL A 433 -25.54 9.13 -17.68
C VAL A 433 -26.59 10.23 -17.88
N ASN A 434 -27.80 10.02 -17.39
CA ASN A 434 -28.89 11.01 -17.34
C ASN A 434 -29.52 11.06 -15.93
N GLY A 435 -28.69 11.22 -14.91
CA GLY A 435 -29.05 11.10 -13.49
C GLY A 435 -27.81 11.12 -12.60
N SER A 436 -27.78 10.30 -11.55
CA SER A 436 -26.59 10.14 -10.71
C SER A 436 -25.53 9.29 -11.40
N VAL A 437 -24.25 9.64 -11.24
CA VAL A 437 -23.13 8.90 -11.83
C VAL A 437 -22.85 7.63 -11.01
N PRO A 438 -22.84 6.43 -11.61
CA PRO A 438 -22.63 5.17 -10.89
C PRO A 438 -21.15 4.81 -10.73
N HIS A 439 -20.55 5.18 -9.60
CA HIS A 439 -19.13 4.91 -9.25
C HIS A 439 -18.80 3.44 -8.90
N GLU A 440 -19.67 2.49 -9.25
CA GLU A 440 -19.56 1.08 -8.86
C GLU A 440 -20.03 0.16 -10.01
N ALA A 441 -19.22 -0.86 -10.29
CA ALA A 441 -19.61 -2.00 -11.11
C ALA A 441 -19.56 -3.29 -10.29
N THR A 442 -20.10 -4.35 -10.86
CA THR A 442 -19.96 -5.72 -10.39
C THR A 442 -19.35 -6.56 -11.49
N ILE A 443 -18.46 -7.47 -11.12
CA ILE A 443 -17.78 -8.42 -11.99
C ILE A 443 -18.02 -9.81 -11.41
N LYS A 444 -18.25 -10.79 -12.29
CA LYS A 444 -18.25 -12.23 -11.92
C LYS A 444 -18.16 -13.15 -13.13
N PRO A 445 -17.63 -14.38 -12.97
CA PRO A 445 -17.94 -15.50 -13.85
C PRO A 445 -19.46 -15.77 -13.89
N SER A 446 -19.99 -16.20 -15.04
CA SER A 446 -21.40 -16.61 -15.13
C SER A 446 -21.73 -17.75 -14.17
N GLY A 447 -22.65 -17.49 -13.23
CA GLY A 447 -23.07 -18.44 -12.19
C GLY A 447 -22.37 -18.31 -10.83
N ALA A 448 -21.41 -17.40 -10.68
CA ALA A 448 -20.83 -17.03 -9.39
C ALA A 448 -21.62 -15.90 -8.69
N GLU A 449 -21.32 -15.66 -7.42
CA GLU A 449 -21.75 -14.44 -6.70
C GLU A 449 -21.03 -13.20 -7.26
N PRO A 450 -21.69 -12.03 -7.31
CA PRO A 450 -21.09 -10.80 -7.83
C PRO A 450 -20.12 -10.16 -6.83
N TYR A 451 -18.85 -9.99 -7.21
CA TYR A 451 -17.95 -9.07 -6.52
C TYR A 451 -18.20 -7.63 -6.99
N MET A 452 -17.96 -6.63 -6.12
CA MET A 452 -18.22 -5.21 -6.39
C MET A 452 -16.92 -4.42 -6.47
N VAL A 453 -16.71 -3.72 -7.58
CA VAL A 453 -15.52 -2.91 -7.85
C VAL A 453 -15.87 -1.42 -7.91
N GLY A 454 -15.03 -0.58 -7.31
CA GLY A 454 -15.13 0.88 -7.45
C GLY A 454 -14.64 1.31 -8.83
N LEU A 455 -15.44 2.12 -9.54
CA LEU A 455 -15.04 2.70 -10.81
C LEU A 455 -14.25 3.99 -10.60
N GLN A 456 -13.10 4.06 -11.26
CA GLN A 456 -12.43 5.31 -11.61
C GLN A 456 -13.04 5.80 -12.92
N GLU A 457 -13.19 7.11 -13.12
CA GLU A 457 -14.02 7.65 -14.20
C GLU A 457 -13.31 8.80 -14.93
N ALA A 458 -13.44 8.86 -16.25
CA ALA A 458 -13.16 10.01 -17.09
C ALA A 458 -14.45 10.55 -17.71
N THR A 459 -14.51 11.86 -17.98
CA THR A 459 -15.76 12.55 -18.37
C THR A 459 -15.58 13.42 -19.61
N SER A 460 -16.32 13.12 -20.68
CA SER A 460 -16.45 13.98 -21.86
C SER A 460 -17.92 14.39 -22.04
N SER A 461 -18.31 15.48 -21.36
CA SER A 461 -19.72 15.91 -21.25
C SER A 461 -20.58 14.83 -20.57
N SER A 462 -21.69 14.38 -21.19
CA SER A 462 -22.57 13.32 -20.66
C SER A 462 -22.10 11.89 -20.93
N MET A 463 -20.93 11.73 -21.56
CA MET A 463 -20.25 10.45 -21.77
C MET A 463 -19.15 10.24 -20.72
N PHE A 464 -19.10 9.04 -20.19
CA PHE A 464 -18.17 8.60 -19.15
C PHE A 464 -17.41 7.36 -19.65
N THR A 465 -16.10 7.34 -19.40
CA THR A 465 -15.27 6.15 -19.53
C THR A 465 -14.85 5.74 -18.12
N GLY A 466 -15.47 4.70 -17.57
CA GLY A 466 -15.10 4.13 -16.29
C GLY A 466 -14.12 2.97 -16.46
N TRP A 467 -13.22 2.78 -15.49
CA TRP A 467 -12.37 1.60 -15.40
C TRP A 467 -12.21 1.15 -13.95
N SER A 468 -11.83 -0.11 -13.75
CA SER A 468 -11.36 -0.60 -12.46
C SER A 468 -10.28 -1.65 -12.63
N ARG A 469 -9.34 -1.71 -11.69
CA ARG A 469 -8.48 -2.88 -11.51
C ARG A 469 -9.18 -3.87 -10.60
N ASP A 470 -8.96 -5.15 -10.85
CA ASP A 470 -9.46 -6.24 -10.04
C ASP A 470 -8.38 -7.32 -9.89
N GLU A 471 -8.10 -7.66 -8.64
CA GLU A 471 -7.02 -8.56 -8.21
C GLU A 471 -7.59 -9.70 -7.35
N TYR A 472 -8.90 -9.67 -7.03
CA TYR A 472 -9.58 -10.68 -6.22
C TYR A 472 -9.70 -12.03 -6.93
N HIS A 473 -9.58 -12.05 -8.26
CA HIS A 473 -9.52 -13.26 -9.08
C HIS A 473 -8.09 -13.81 -9.27
N PHE A 474 -7.07 -13.30 -8.56
CA PHE A 474 -5.70 -13.82 -8.63
C PHE A 474 -5.63 -15.32 -8.27
N GLY A 475 -4.94 -16.10 -9.10
CA GLY A 475 -4.88 -17.56 -9.00
C GLY A 475 -6.03 -18.31 -9.66
N GLU A 476 -7.16 -17.65 -10.01
CA GLU A 476 -8.25 -18.34 -10.70
C GLU A 476 -7.87 -18.72 -12.14
N GLY A 477 -8.42 -19.84 -12.61
CA GLY A 477 -8.23 -20.32 -13.98
C GLY A 477 -9.26 -19.75 -14.96
N LEU A 478 -8.81 -18.93 -15.92
CA LEU A 478 -9.61 -18.47 -17.06
C LEU A 478 -9.48 -19.42 -18.25
N ARG A 479 -10.62 -19.83 -18.84
CA ARG A 479 -10.69 -20.79 -19.96
C ARG A 479 -11.10 -20.14 -21.29
N ALA A 480 -10.73 -20.80 -22.38
CA ALA A 480 -11.20 -20.53 -23.74
C ALA A 480 -12.72 -20.29 -23.82
N GLY A 481 -13.12 -19.12 -24.30
CA GLY A 481 -14.54 -18.80 -24.53
C GLY A 481 -15.43 -18.76 -23.29
N GLN A 482 -14.87 -18.67 -22.08
CA GLN A 482 -15.60 -18.50 -20.82
C GLN A 482 -16.33 -17.15 -20.78
N ASN A 483 -17.55 -17.15 -20.22
CA ASN A 483 -18.40 -15.97 -20.07
C ASN A 483 -18.27 -15.36 -18.67
N TRP A 484 -18.28 -14.03 -18.63
CA TRP A 484 -18.32 -13.19 -17.44
C TRP A 484 -19.46 -12.18 -17.57
N GLU A 485 -20.02 -11.75 -16.45
CA GLU A 485 -21.12 -10.78 -16.38
C GLU A 485 -20.64 -9.51 -15.69
N VAL A 486 -20.88 -8.36 -16.32
CA VAL A 486 -20.61 -7.03 -15.76
C VAL A 486 -21.91 -6.25 -15.69
N SER A 487 -22.20 -5.64 -14.53
CA SER A 487 -23.32 -4.71 -14.38
C SER A 487 -22.97 -3.56 -13.44
N MET A 488 -23.70 -2.45 -13.50
CA MET A 488 -23.58 -1.29 -12.63
C MET A 488 -24.81 -1.24 -11.70
N PRO A 489 -24.76 -1.78 -10.46
CA PRO A 489 -25.96 -1.98 -9.64
C PRO A 489 -26.70 -0.69 -9.29
N ARG A 490 -25.97 0.43 -9.20
CA ARG A 490 -26.52 1.78 -8.99
C ARG A 490 -26.73 2.57 -10.30
N GLY A 491 -26.34 2.01 -11.45
CA GLY A 491 -26.42 2.62 -12.78
C GLY A 491 -27.81 2.60 -13.42
N LYS A 492 -28.86 2.89 -12.65
CA LYS A 492 -30.25 2.90 -13.12
C LYS A 492 -30.49 3.92 -14.24
N ASP A 493 -29.86 5.09 -14.11
CA ASP A 493 -29.98 6.21 -15.06
C ASP A 493 -28.79 6.27 -16.04
N ALA A 494 -28.01 5.18 -16.12
CA ALA A 494 -26.87 5.03 -17.02
C ALA A 494 -27.21 4.05 -18.17
N THR A 495 -26.65 4.33 -19.34
CA THR A 495 -26.70 3.48 -20.53
C THR A 495 -25.28 3.10 -20.92
N VAL A 496 -24.93 1.82 -20.80
CA VAL A 496 -23.63 1.29 -21.24
C VAL A 496 -23.58 1.31 -22.77
N ARG A 497 -22.40 1.61 -23.29
CA ARG A 497 -22.08 1.79 -24.72
C ARG A 497 -21.03 0.79 -25.19
N ASP A 498 -20.06 0.52 -24.33
CA ASP A 498 -19.04 -0.51 -24.51
C ASP A 498 -18.62 -1.07 -23.15
N ALA A 499 -18.13 -2.31 -23.15
CA ALA A 499 -17.65 -3.00 -21.96
C ALA A 499 -16.61 -4.06 -22.35
N GLN A 500 -15.43 -3.98 -21.72
CA GLN A 500 -14.31 -4.89 -21.94
C GLN A 500 -13.69 -5.28 -20.60
N ILE A 501 -13.25 -6.52 -20.48
CA ILE A 501 -12.31 -6.92 -19.44
C ILE A 501 -11.02 -7.37 -20.10
N THR A 502 -9.88 -6.83 -19.65
CA THR A 502 -8.55 -7.28 -20.06
C THR A 502 -7.91 -8.04 -18.90
N VAL A 503 -7.52 -9.28 -19.14
CA VAL A 503 -6.97 -10.20 -18.13
C VAL A 503 -5.50 -10.46 -18.44
N TYR A 504 -4.66 -10.37 -17.41
CA TYR A 504 -3.22 -10.62 -17.48
C TYR A 504 -2.90 -11.80 -16.57
N GLY A 505 -1.91 -12.60 -16.96
CA GLY A 505 -1.56 -13.81 -16.23
C GLY A 505 -0.57 -14.68 -16.98
N TYR A 506 -0.62 -15.98 -16.74
CA TYR A 506 0.35 -16.95 -17.26
C TYR A 506 -0.37 -18.23 -17.74
N ASN A 507 0.22 -18.96 -18.70
CA ASN A 507 -0.38 -20.22 -19.17
C ASN A 507 -0.51 -21.26 -18.04
N GLN A 508 -1.63 -21.99 -18.03
CA GLN A 508 -1.83 -23.11 -17.12
C GLN A 508 -0.80 -24.22 -17.41
N GLY A 509 -0.20 -24.79 -16.37
CA GLY A 509 0.94 -25.71 -16.41
C GLY A 509 2.31 -25.01 -16.44
N GLY A 510 2.35 -23.68 -16.64
CA GLY A 510 3.59 -22.88 -16.63
C GLY A 510 4.20 -22.70 -15.24
N LEU A 511 5.31 -21.98 -15.18
CA LEU A 511 6.07 -21.76 -13.94
C LEU A 511 5.21 -21.09 -12.87
N MET A 512 4.54 -19.98 -13.18
CA MET A 512 3.76 -19.23 -12.16
C MET A 512 2.52 -19.99 -11.65
N ASP A 513 1.88 -20.83 -12.48
CA ASP A 513 0.80 -21.73 -12.03
C ASP A 513 1.34 -22.75 -11.00
N GLN A 514 2.44 -23.41 -11.34
CA GLN A 514 3.13 -24.34 -10.44
C GLN A 514 3.66 -23.69 -9.15
N MET A 515 4.00 -22.39 -9.21
CA MET A 515 4.41 -21.62 -8.04
C MET A 515 3.24 -21.15 -7.19
N MET A 516 2.04 -20.99 -7.77
CA MET A 516 0.79 -20.75 -7.04
C MET A 516 0.38 -21.97 -6.20
N ASP A 517 0.49 -23.17 -6.77
CA ASP A 517 0.22 -24.39 -5.99
C ASP A 517 1.25 -24.60 -4.87
N TYR A 518 2.52 -24.26 -5.13
CA TYR A 518 3.55 -24.31 -4.09
C TYR A 518 3.40 -23.21 -3.02
N SER A 519 2.85 -22.04 -3.36
CA SER A 519 2.58 -20.98 -2.37
C SER A 519 1.45 -21.36 -1.41
N LYS A 520 0.35 -21.95 -1.91
CA LYS A 520 -0.71 -22.56 -1.08
C LYS A 520 -0.13 -23.60 -0.12
N GLU A 521 0.75 -24.45 -0.65
CA GLU A 521 1.48 -25.46 0.14
C GLU A 521 2.39 -24.85 1.21
N LEU A 522 3.00 -23.68 0.98
CA LEU A 522 3.82 -22.97 1.97
C LEU A 522 2.97 -22.26 3.02
N ALA A 523 1.93 -21.53 2.59
CA ALA A 523 1.00 -20.83 3.48
C ALA A 523 0.37 -21.80 4.50
N ALA A 524 -0.07 -23.00 4.06
CA ALA A 524 -0.60 -24.03 4.94
C ALA A 524 0.41 -24.60 5.96
N LYS A 525 1.73 -24.44 5.73
CA LYS A 525 2.80 -24.85 6.66
C LYS A 525 3.23 -23.71 7.59
N MET A 526 2.93 -22.46 7.24
CA MET A 526 3.38 -21.25 7.94
C MET A 526 2.26 -20.48 8.63
N ALA A 527 0.99 -20.82 8.37
CA ALA A 527 -0.16 -20.33 9.12
C ALA A 527 0.03 -20.55 10.63
N PRO A 528 -0.37 -19.58 11.49
CA PRO A 528 -0.38 -19.77 12.93
C PRO A 528 -1.14 -21.05 13.29
N LYS A 529 -0.54 -21.92 14.10
CA LYS A 529 -1.29 -23.02 14.70
C LYS A 529 -2.36 -22.40 15.59
N PRO A 530 -3.66 -22.75 15.44
CA PRO A 530 -4.67 -22.26 16.37
C PRO A 530 -4.26 -22.65 17.79
N GLU A 531 -4.38 -21.73 18.73
CA GLU A 531 -4.07 -22.01 20.13
C GLU A 531 -4.99 -23.12 20.64
N VAL A 532 -4.42 -24.31 20.84
CA VAL A 532 -5.08 -25.36 21.60
C VAL A 532 -4.96 -24.96 23.06
N ASP A 533 -5.99 -24.26 23.57
CA ASP A 533 -6.13 -23.86 24.97
C ASP A 533 -5.76 -25.05 25.89
N PRO A 534 -4.62 -25.00 26.59
CA PRO A 534 -4.19 -26.10 27.46
C PRO A 534 -5.07 -26.28 28.70
N ALA A 535 -5.99 -25.34 28.97
CA ALA A 535 -6.86 -25.31 30.12
C ALA A 535 -8.33 -25.65 29.82
N ALA A 536 -8.69 -25.95 28.56
CA ALA A 536 -9.97 -26.59 28.26
C ALA A 536 -9.94 -28.02 28.86
N PRO A 537 -10.70 -28.31 29.95
CA PRO A 537 -10.66 -29.63 30.55
C PRO A 537 -11.22 -30.64 29.55
N ALA A 538 -10.53 -31.76 29.36
CA ALA A 538 -11.06 -32.85 28.57
C ALA A 538 -12.44 -33.22 29.11
N LEU A 539 -13.48 -33.09 28.27
CA LEU A 539 -14.84 -33.53 28.56
C LEU A 539 -14.91 -35.05 28.39
N ASP A 540 -14.07 -35.71 29.20
CA ASP A 540 -13.89 -37.14 29.28
C ASP A 540 -15.19 -37.78 29.81
N ASN A 541 -15.42 -39.06 29.51
CA ASN A 541 -16.69 -39.74 29.81
C ASN A 541 -16.78 -40.18 31.29
N ALA A 542 -16.55 -39.23 32.20
CA ALA A 542 -16.79 -39.35 33.63
C ALA A 542 -18.29 -39.34 33.94
N ILE A 543 -18.96 -40.47 33.68
CA ILE A 543 -20.29 -40.74 34.23
C ILE A 543 -20.17 -40.71 35.76
N ASP A 544 -20.65 -39.64 36.38
CA ASP A 544 -20.60 -39.48 37.83
C ASP A 544 -21.44 -40.57 38.52
N GLN A 545 -20.75 -41.45 39.26
CA GLN A 545 -21.35 -42.54 40.01
C GLN A 545 -21.83 -42.13 41.41
N SER A 546 -21.78 -40.83 41.75
CA SER A 546 -22.18 -40.32 43.08
C SER A 546 -23.70 -40.24 43.32
N ILE A 547 -24.54 -40.38 42.27
CA ILE A 547 -26.00 -40.27 42.37
C ILE A 547 -26.64 -41.64 42.69
N PRO A 548 -27.33 -41.81 43.85
CA PRO A 548 -28.07 -43.03 44.16
C PRO A 548 -29.21 -43.30 43.16
N PRO A 549 -29.66 -44.56 42.98
CA PRO A 549 -30.51 -44.94 41.84
C PRO A 549 -31.92 -44.31 41.79
N GLU A 550 -32.38 -43.68 42.86
CA GLU A 550 -33.81 -43.42 43.11
C GLU A 550 -34.34 -42.08 42.56
N ASN A 551 -33.47 -41.20 42.04
CA ASN A 551 -33.86 -39.86 41.54
C ASN A 551 -33.55 -39.62 40.05
N ARG A 552 -33.43 -40.67 39.23
CA ARG A 552 -33.31 -40.55 37.77
C ARG A 552 -34.65 -40.21 37.14
N LEU A 553 -35.00 -38.92 37.13
CA LEU A 553 -36.11 -38.39 36.33
C LEU A 553 -35.90 -38.72 34.85
N THR A 554 -36.84 -39.44 34.25
CA THR A 554 -36.86 -39.70 32.81
C THR A 554 -37.34 -38.45 32.07
N ALA A 555 -36.41 -37.73 31.46
CA ALA A 555 -36.74 -36.74 30.44
C ALA A 555 -37.08 -37.47 29.15
N ASP A 556 -38.30 -37.30 28.64
CA ASP A 556 -38.72 -37.86 27.36
C ASP A 556 -37.91 -37.25 26.18
N PRO A 557 -37.64 -38.03 25.12
CA PRO A 557 -36.99 -37.50 23.92
C PRO A 557 -37.89 -36.47 23.22
N PRO A 558 -37.32 -35.38 22.67
CA PRO A 558 -38.11 -34.37 21.96
C PRO A 558 -38.77 -34.97 20.70
N PRO A 559 -40.01 -34.56 20.37
CA PRO A 559 -40.68 -35.05 19.17
C PRO A 559 -39.96 -34.60 17.90
N GLY A 560 -39.86 -35.51 16.92
CA GLY A 560 -39.25 -35.25 15.62
C GLY A 560 -40.01 -34.22 14.76
N PRO A 561 -39.42 -33.78 13.64
CA PRO A 561 -39.89 -32.62 12.87
C PRO A 561 -41.22 -32.85 12.15
N ARG A 562 -41.82 -31.72 11.75
CA ARG A 562 -42.89 -31.59 10.75
C ARG A 562 -42.50 -30.53 9.73
#